data_AF-A0A3B8Z126-F1
#
_entry.id   AF-A0A3B8Z126-F1
#
_cell.length_a   1.000
_cell.length_b   1.000
_cell.length_c   1.000
_cell.angle_alpha   90.00
_cell.angle_beta   90.00
_cell.angle_gamma   90.00
#
_symmetry.space_group_name_H-M   'P 1'
#
loop_
_entity.id
_entity.type
_entity.pdbx_description
1 polymer ?
#
loop_
_entity_poly.entity_id
_entity_poly.type
_entity_poly.pdbx_seq_one_letter_code
_entity_poly.pdbx_strand_id
1 'polypeptide(L)'
;MKSRLLLLLLLTLSGGWLRYQNLDFGLPGLYRPDEEYLVSRAISFEEDLNPNFAVYPALQMYVQAAALQTRSWWNKDTRPLSEKFAAEGIHTAHLSGREVAAGFGTLTIPAIYWAASATYGPVAALASAASMTVATIHVRESKYATTDAAA
;
A
#
# COMPACT_ATOMS: atom_id res chain seq x y z
N MET A 1 25.79 -15.93 -1.36
CA MET A 1 24.49 -15.80 -0.68
C MET A 1 24.33 -14.44 0.00
N LYS A 2 25.24 -14.05 0.91
CA LYS A 2 25.19 -12.74 1.61
C LYS A 2 25.12 -11.51 0.68
N SER A 3 25.95 -11.47 -0.37
CA SER A 3 25.95 -10.37 -1.35
C SER A 3 24.61 -10.21 -2.08
N ARG A 4 23.93 -11.32 -2.41
CA ARG A 4 22.64 -11.29 -3.10
C ARG A 4 21.53 -10.77 -2.20
N LEU A 5 21.52 -11.17 -0.93
CA LEU A 5 20.56 -10.65 0.05
C LEU A 5 20.77 -9.15 0.29
N LEU A 6 22.03 -8.69 0.33
CA LEU A 6 22.34 -7.27 0.42
C LEU A 6 21.81 -6.50 -0.81
N LEU A 7 22.03 -7.03 -2.02
CA LEU A 7 21.49 -6.42 -3.23
C LEU A 7 19.96 -6.38 -3.22
N LEU A 8 19.30 -7.47 -2.82
CA LEU A 8 17.84 -7.50 -2.72
C LEU A 8 17.31 -6.48 -1.71
N LEU A 9 17.99 -6.35 -0.56
CA LEU A 9 17.65 -5.34 0.44
C LEU A 9 17.79 -3.92 -0.14
N LEU A 10 18.89 -3.63 -0.83
CA LEU A 10 19.10 -2.32 -1.47
C LEU A 10 18.04 -2.02 -2.53
N LEU A 11 17.68 -3.01 -3.36
CA LEU A 11 16.62 -2.90 -4.35
C LEU A 11 15.25 -2.66 -3.70
N THR A 12 14.97 -3.31 -2.57
CA THR A 12 13.71 -3.18 -1.83
C THR A 12 13.62 -1.81 -1.16
N LEU A 13 14.69 -1.34 -0.52
CA LEU A 13 14.76 0.00 0.08
C LEU A 13 14.64 1.11 -0.97
N SER A 14 15.33 0.96 -2.11
CA SER A 14 15.25 1.92 -3.22
C SER A 14 13.86 1.92 -3.84
N GLY A 15 13.27 0.76 -4.07
CA GLY A 15 11.92 0.64 -4.60
C GLY A 15 10.84 1.13 -3.64
N GLY A 16 11.06 0.94 -2.34
CA GLY A 16 10.24 1.51 -1.28
C GLY A 16 10.33 3.03 -1.27
N TRP A 17 11.53 3.60 -1.28
CA TRP A 17 11.72 5.05 -1.38
C TRP A 17 11.00 5.64 -2.61
N LEU A 18 11.09 4.97 -3.76
CA LEU A 18 10.40 5.40 -4.97
C LEU A 18 8.87 5.40 -4.85
N ARG A 19 8.30 4.49 -4.06
CA ARG A 19 6.86 4.35 -3.82
C ARG A 19 6.36 5.29 -2.72
N TYR A 20 7.11 5.46 -1.64
CA TYR A 20 6.73 6.32 -0.51
C TYR A 20 6.99 7.81 -0.73
N GLN A 21 7.77 8.21 -1.73
CA GLN A 21 7.94 9.63 -2.04
C GLN A 21 6.64 10.26 -2.58
N ASN A 22 6.30 11.46 -2.09
CA ASN A 22 5.20 12.30 -2.55
C ASN A 22 3.82 11.61 -2.54
N LEU A 23 3.53 10.77 -1.55
CA LEU A 23 2.21 10.13 -1.41
C LEU A 23 1.08 11.14 -1.13
N ASP A 24 1.41 12.32 -0.63
CA ASP A 24 0.53 13.45 -0.41
C ASP A 24 0.17 14.22 -1.68
N PHE A 25 0.75 13.87 -2.84
CA PHE A 25 0.48 14.56 -4.09
C PHE A 25 -1.01 14.62 -4.40
N GLY A 26 -1.50 15.84 -4.66
CA GLY A 26 -2.88 16.14 -4.96
C GLY A 26 -3.79 16.30 -3.73
N LEU A 27 -3.39 15.84 -2.54
CA LEU A 27 -4.18 16.05 -1.33
C LEU A 27 -4.21 17.54 -0.91
N PRO A 28 -5.32 18.05 -0.36
CA PRO A 28 -6.55 17.33 0.02
C PRO A 28 -7.52 17.06 -1.13
N GLY A 29 -7.19 17.41 -2.37
CA GLY A 29 -7.98 17.07 -3.55
C GLY A 29 -8.04 15.56 -3.78
N LEU A 30 -9.25 15.04 -3.94
CA LEU A 30 -9.50 13.63 -4.26
C LEU A 30 -9.74 13.54 -5.78
N TYR A 31 -8.76 12.99 -6.49
CA TYR A 31 -8.78 12.92 -7.96
C TYR A 31 -8.91 11.49 -8.50
N ARG A 32 -9.08 10.51 -7.61
CA ARG A 32 -9.09 9.08 -7.91
C ARG A 32 -10.32 8.44 -7.24
N PRO A 33 -11.41 8.22 -7.98
CA PRO A 33 -12.65 7.67 -7.42
C PRO A 33 -12.45 6.34 -6.70
N ASP A 34 -11.56 5.48 -7.20
CA ASP A 34 -11.28 4.16 -6.62
C ASP A 34 -10.71 4.27 -5.20
N GLU A 35 -9.87 5.27 -4.92
CA GLU A 35 -9.35 5.49 -3.57
C GLU A 35 -10.50 5.86 -2.61
N GLU A 36 -11.48 6.63 -3.08
CA GLU A 36 -12.64 7.02 -2.26
C GLU A 36 -13.49 5.81 -1.89
N TYR A 37 -13.71 4.88 -2.82
CA TYR A 37 -14.44 3.65 -2.55
C TYR A 37 -13.72 2.73 -1.56
N LEU A 38 -12.40 2.59 -1.64
CA LEU A 38 -11.66 1.73 -0.71
C LEU A 38 -11.54 2.36 0.68
N VAL A 39 -11.14 3.63 0.74
CA VAL A 39 -10.85 4.32 2.00
C VAL A 39 -12.11 4.55 2.82
N SER A 40 -13.24 4.92 2.19
CA SER A 40 -14.51 5.09 2.92
C SER A 40 -15.01 3.78 3.53
N ARG A 41 -14.76 2.63 2.89
CA ARG A 41 -15.15 1.30 3.38
C ARG A 41 -14.26 0.83 4.50
N ALA A 42 -12.97 1.15 4.43
CA ALA A 42 -12.06 0.92 5.55
C ALA A 42 -12.50 1.66 6.82
N ILE A 43 -13.05 2.88 6.69
CA ILE A 43 -13.58 3.65 7.82
C ILE A 43 -14.87 3.01 8.36
N SER A 44 -15.77 2.51 7.50
CA SER A 44 -17.05 1.94 7.94
C SER A 44 -16.94 0.61 8.69
N PHE A 45 -15.77 -0.04 8.68
CA PHE A 45 -15.54 -1.31 9.38
C PHE A 45 -15.60 -1.22 10.90
N GLU A 46 -15.64 -0.04 11.50
CA GLU A 46 -15.97 0.11 12.93
C GLU A 46 -17.42 -0.28 13.25
N GLU A 47 -18.33 -0.18 12.28
CA GLU A 47 -19.76 -0.41 12.46
C GLU A 47 -20.19 -1.80 11.95
N ASP A 48 -19.75 -2.16 10.74
CA ASP A 48 -20.05 -3.44 10.08
C ASP A 48 -18.82 -3.94 9.33
N LEU A 49 -18.35 -5.15 9.65
CA LEU A 49 -17.21 -5.77 8.98
C LEU A 49 -17.51 -6.18 7.53
N ASN A 50 -18.77 -6.20 7.11
CA ASN A 50 -19.12 -6.42 5.71
C ASN A 50 -18.90 -5.11 4.92
N PRO A 51 -18.07 -5.10 3.85
CA PRO A 51 -17.83 -3.88 3.06
C PRO A 51 -19.10 -3.38 2.35
N ASN A 52 -20.12 -4.24 2.21
CA ASN A 52 -21.32 -3.97 1.43
C ASN A 52 -20.97 -3.49 0.00
N PHE A 53 -19.81 -3.92 -0.49
CA PHE A 53 -19.20 -3.50 -1.74
C PHE A 53 -18.29 -4.61 -2.27
N ALA A 54 -18.79 -5.38 -3.23
CA ALA A 54 -18.12 -6.58 -3.77
C ALA A 54 -17.47 -6.34 -5.15
N VAL A 55 -17.23 -5.08 -5.53
CA VAL A 55 -16.57 -4.73 -6.80
C VAL A 55 -15.07 -5.03 -6.74
N TYR A 56 -14.46 -4.94 -5.56
CA TYR A 56 -13.05 -5.28 -5.33
C TYR A 56 -12.90 -6.34 -4.22
N PRO A 57 -11.79 -7.10 -4.21
CA PRO A 57 -11.44 -7.94 -3.07
C PRO A 57 -11.33 -7.13 -1.77
N ALA A 58 -12.00 -7.59 -0.72
CA ALA A 58 -12.12 -6.85 0.55
C ALA A 58 -10.83 -6.80 1.39
N LEU A 59 -9.84 -7.67 1.12
CA LEU A 59 -8.62 -7.79 1.92
C LEU A 59 -7.91 -6.44 2.12
N GLN A 60 -7.79 -5.65 1.04
CA GLN A 60 -7.14 -4.35 1.14
C GLN A 60 -7.90 -3.37 2.03
N MET A 61 -9.23 -3.37 1.99
CA MET A 61 -10.04 -2.51 2.86
C MET A 61 -9.81 -2.88 4.33
N TYR A 62 -9.67 -4.18 4.65
CA TYR A 62 -9.40 -4.62 6.03
C TYR A 62 -8.00 -4.19 6.50
N VAL A 63 -6.99 -4.31 5.63
CA VAL A 63 -5.63 -3.88 5.95
C VAL A 63 -5.57 -2.36 6.13
N GLN A 64 -6.29 -1.59 5.31
CA GLN A 64 -6.41 -0.14 5.49
C GLN A 64 -7.09 0.21 6.81
N ALA A 65 -8.21 -0.46 7.16
CA ALA A 65 -8.89 -0.24 8.44
C ALA A 65 -7.96 -0.53 9.64
N ALA A 66 -7.21 -1.64 9.58
CA ALA A 66 -6.22 -1.97 10.59
C ALA A 66 -5.10 -0.91 10.70
N ALA A 67 -4.66 -0.34 9.58
CA ALA A 67 -3.67 0.74 9.57
C ALA A 67 -4.21 2.02 10.21
N LEU A 68 -5.45 2.42 9.89
CA LEU A 68 -6.12 3.58 10.49
C LEU A 68 -6.31 3.40 12.00
N GLN A 69 -6.72 2.20 12.43
CA GLN A 69 -6.87 1.87 13.85
C GLN A 69 -5.52 1.90 14.59
N THR A 70 -4.48 1.34 13.98
CA THR A 70 -3.13 1.33 14.56
C THR A 70 -2.58 2.75 14.72
N ARG A 71 -2.79 3.61 13.72
CA ARG A 71 -2.40 5.03 13.77
C ARG A 71 -3.17 5.79 14.85
N SER A 72 -4.47 5.52 14.97
CA SER A 72 -5.33 6.07 16.03
C SER A 72 -4.83 5.71 17.42
N TRP A 73 -4.51 4.43 17.62
CA TRP A 73 -3.95 3.92 18.88
C TRP A 73 -2.60 4.54 19.20
N TRP A 74 -1.71 4.65 18.22
CA TRP A 74 -0.39 5.29 18.37
C TRP A 74 -0.51 6.76 18.80
N ASN A 75 -1.46 7.48 18.24
CA ASN A 75 -1.72 8.88 18.55
C ASN A 75 -2.55 9.09 19.84
N LYS A 76 -2.94 8.01 20.52
CA LYS A 76 -3.83 8.02 21.71
C LYS A 76 -5.16 8.72 21.48
N ASP A 77 -5.64 8.72 20.23
CA ASP A 77 -6.94 9.28 19.87
C ASP A 77 -7.96 8.15 19.86
N THR A 78 -8.93 8.22 20.77
CA THR A 78 -9.95 7.19 20.97
C THR A 78 -11.29 7.53 20.33
N ARG A 79 -11.39 8.64 19.59
CA ARG A 79 -12.61 8.93 18.82
C ARG A 79 -12.85 7.81 17.78
N PRO A 80 -14.10 7.59 17.34
CA PRO A 80 -14.37 6.75 16.18
C PRO A 80 -13.67 7.29 14.92
N LEU A 81 -13.21 6.41 14.03
CA LEU A 81 -12.64 6.79 12.74
C LEU A 81 -13.60 7.67 11.92
N SER A 82 -14.90 7.38 11.97
CA SER A 82 -15.94 8.18 11.29
C SER A 82 -15.94 9.65 11.77
N GLU A 83 -15.82 9.88 13.07
CA GLU A 83 -15.73 11.22 13.66
C GLU A 83 -14.40 11.91 13.31
N LYS A 84 -13.28 11.17 13.37
CA LYS A 84 -11.95 11.73 13.05
C LYS A 84 -11.86 12.20 11.62
N PHE A 85 -12.27 11.39 10.66
CA PHE A 85 -12.15 11.75 9.25
C PHE A 85 -13.21 12.75 8.79
N ALA A 86 -14.29 12.92 9.56
CA ALA A 86 -15.17 14.07 9.45
C ALA A 86 -14.51 15.38 9.96
N ALA A 87 -13.73 15.30 11.05
CA ALA A 87 -13.14 16.48 11.72
C ALA A 87 -11.77 16.92 11.17
N GLU A 88 -10.87 15.97 10.88
CA GLU A 88 -9.47 16.20 10.45
C GLU A 88 -9.28 16.04 8.94
N GLY A 89 -10.36 15.70 8.23
CA GLY A 89 -10.41 15.59 6.79
C GLY A 89 -9.99 14.22 6.26
N ILE A 90 -10.85 13.66 5.41
CA ILE A 90 -10.70 12.39 4.68
C ILE A 90 -9.31 12.17 4.04
N HIS A 91 -8.61 13.25 3.67
CA HIS A 91 -7.27 13.21 3.07
C HIS A 91 -6.22 12.45 3.92
N THR A 92 -6.28 12.50 5.25
CA THR A 92 -5.36 11.75 6.12
C THR A 92 -5.61 10.24 6.05
N ALA A 93 -6.87 9.81 5.91
CA ALA A 93 -7.21 8.42 5.66
C ALA A 93 -6.70 7.97 4.28
N HIS A 94 -6.84 8.82 3.25
CA HIS A 94 -6.27 8.53 1.92
C HIS A 94 -4.76 8.38 1.98
N LEU A 95 -4.04 9.26 2.68
CA LEU A 95 -2.60 9.14 2.85
C LEU A 95 -2.22 7.81 3.50
N SER A 96 -2.96 7.38 4.54
CA SER A 96 -2.73 6.08 5.16
C SER A 96 -3.03 4.90 4.23
N GLY A 97 -4.09 4.99 3.42
CA GLY A 97 -4.38 4.01 2.39
C GLY A 97 -3.28 3.90 1.34
N ARG A 98 -2.68 5.04 0.95
CA ARG A 98 -1.54 5.11 0.02
C ARG A 98 -0.27 4.53 0.65
N GLU A 99 -0.02 4.76 1.94
CA GLU A 99 1.09 4.14 2.69
C GLU A 99 0.99 2.60 2.68
N VAL A 100 -0.23 2.05 2.82
CA VAL A 100 -0.50 0.62 2.74
C VAL A 100 -0.23 0.08 1.33
N ALA A 101 -0.75 0.73 0.29
CA ALA A 101 -0.53 0.34 -1.10
C ALA A 101 0.95 0.39 -1.49
N ALA A 102 1.67 1.43 -1.05
CA ALA A 102 3.12 1.55 -1.27
C ALA A 102 3.88 0.40 -0.59
N GLY A 103 3.41 -0.04 0.58
CA GLY A 103 3.92 -1.21 1.29
C GLY A 103 3.77 -2.48 0.47
N PHE A 104 2.57 -2.79 -0.02
CA PHE A 104 2.32 -3.93 -0.89
C PHE A 104 3.19 -3.87 -2.15
N GLY A 105 3.19 -2.74 -2.85
CA GLY A 105 4.02 -2.51 -4.01
C GLY A 105 5.51 -2.73 -3.75
N THR A 106 6.00 -2.35 -2.57
CA THR A 106 7.41 -2.57 -2.17
C THR A 106 7.70 -4.05 -1.93
N LEU A 107 6.78 -4.76 -1.28
CA LEU A 107 6.90 -6.19 -1.00
C LEU A 107 6.88 -7.07 -2.27
N THR A 108 6.38 -6.56 -3.39
CA THR A 108 6.48 -7.28 -4.67
C THR A 108 7.93 -7.51 -5.14
N ILE A 109 8.89 -6.68 -4.71
CA ILE A 109 10.31 -6.78 -5.09
C ILE A 109 10.97 -8.05 -4.52
N PRO A 110 10.93 -8.31 -3.19
CA PRO A 110 11.41 -9.59 -2.66
C PRO A 110 10.52 -10.77 -3.09
N ALA A 111 9.20 -10.57 -3.26
CA ALA A 111 8.31 -11.62 -3.74
C ALA A 111 8.71 -12.15 -5.12
N ILE A 112 8.97 -11.25 -6.10
CA ILE A 112 9.36 -11.68 -7.44
C ILE A 112 10.76 -12.31 -7.47
N TYR A 113 11.67 -11.86 -6.59
CA TYR A 113 12.97 -12.52 -6.42
C TYR A 113 12.80 -13.97 -5.97
N TRP A 114 11.98 -14.24 -4.95
CA TRP A 114 11.78 -15.60 -4.46
C TRP A 114 11.05 -16.48 -5.47
N ALA A 115 10.01 -15.95 -6.12
CA ALA A 115 9.28 -16.68 -7.17
C ALA A 115 10.20 -17.08 -8.33
N ALA A 116 11.04 -16.16 -8.83
CA ALA A 116 11.95 -16.44 -9.93
C ALA A 116 13.17 -17.27 -9.53
N SER A 117 13.61 -17.21 -8.27
CA SER A 117 14.82 -17.91 -7.80
C SER A 117 14.69 -19.41 -7.91
N ALA A 118 13.51 -19.96 -7.64
CA ALA A 118 13.25 -21.40 -7.68
C ALA A 118 13.27 -21.95 -9.10
N THR A 119 12.79 -21.18 -10.09
CA THR A 119 12.57 -21.67 -11.46
C THR A 119 13.71 -21.29 -12.41
N TYR A 120 14.25 -20.08 -12.30
CA TYR A 120 15.20 -19.51 -13.28
C TYR A 120 16.58 -19.21 -12.67
N GLY A 121 16.76 -19.49 -11.39
CA GLY A 121 17.99 -19.27 -10.67
C GLY A 121 18.21 -17.82 -10.21
N PRO A 122 19.26 -17.59 -9.40
CA PRO A 122 19.42 -16.38 -8.61
C PRO A 122 19.78 -15.12 -9.43
N VAL A 123 20.41 -15.28 -10.60
CA VAL A 123 20.77 -14.14 -11.46
C VAL A 123 19.52 -13.59 -12.14
N ALA A 124 18.71 -14.48 -12.73
CA ALA A 124 17.42 -14.10 -13.31
C ALA A 124 16.50 -13.48 -12.26
N ALA A 125 16.46 -14.05 -11.05
CA ALA A 125 15.69 -13.48 -9.94
C ALA A 125 16.11 -12.06 -9.54
N LEU A 126 17.41 -11.78 -9.47
CA LEU A 126 17.91 -10.42 -9.21
C LEU A 126 17.55 -9.46 -10.35
N ALA A 127 17.62 -9.91 -11.61
CA ALA A 127 17.22 -9.11 -12.76
C ALA A 127 15.72 -8.78 -12.72
N SER A 128 14.87 -9.74 -12.36
CA SER A 128 13.43 -9.51 -12.18
C SER A 128 13.14 -8.53 -11.05
N ALA A 129 13.80 -8.69 -9.90
CA ALA A 129 13.66 -7.76 -8.77
C ALA A 129 14.11 -6.35 -9.14
N ALA A 130 15.26 -6.21 -9.81
CA ALA A 130 15.75 -4.91 -10.28
C ALA A 130 14.79 -4.25 -11.27
N SER A 131 14.19 -5.03 -12.17
CA SER A 131 13.15 -4.54 -13.09
C SER A 131 11.92 -4.07 -12.33
N MET A 132 11.46 -4.83 -11.33
CA MET A 132 10.30 -4.49 -10.50
C MET A 132 10.53 -3.24 -9.62
N THR A 133 11.77 -3.02 -9.18
CA THR A 133 12.15 -1.81 -8.43
C THR A 133 11.83 -0.54 -9.19
N VAL A 134 12.08 -0.50 -10.51
CA VAL A 134 11.99 0.71 -11.35
C VAL A 134 10.86 0.68 -12.38
N ALA A 135 10.05 -0.37 -12.44
CA ALA A 135 8.91 -0.47 -13.34
C ALA A 135 7.94 0.69 -13.10
N THR A 136 7.94 1.68 -14.00
CA THR A 136 7.31 2.99 -13.76
C THR A 136 5.82 2.91 -13.52
N ILE A 137 5.12 2.04 -14.25
CA ILE A 137 3.67 1.80 -14.06
C ILE A 137 3.42 1.24 -12.66
N HIS A 138 4.17 0.21 -12.26
CA HIS A 138 3.99 -0.41 -10.94
C HIS A 138 4.35 0.55 -9.81
N VAL A 139 5.45 1.29 -9.94
CA VAL A 139 5.84 2.33 -8.97
C VAL A 139 4.74 3.38 -8.83
N ARG A 140 4.13 3.82 -9.94
CA ARG A 140 3.06 4.82 -9.93
C ARG A 140 1.79 4.27 -9.29
N GLU A 141 1.29 3.12 -9.73
CA GLU A 141 0.03 2.57 -9.19
C GLU A 141 0.16 2.15 -7.73
N SER A 142 1.35 1.74 -7.29
CA SER A 142 1.63 1.49 -5.86
C SER A 142 1.46 2.72 -4.96
N LYS A 143 1.31 3.94 -5.51
CA LYS A 143 1.13 5.16 -4.72
C LYS A 143 -0.32 5.52 -4.46
N TYR A 144 -1.25 4.82 -5.06
CA TYR A 144 -2.67 5.08 -4.91
C TYR A 144 -3.29 4.00 -4.05
N ALA A 145 -4.25 4.35 -3.21
CA ALA A 145 -4.96 3.44 -2.33
C ALA A 145 -5.95 2.52 -3.08
N THR A 146 -5.51 1.91 -4.19
CA THR A 146 -6.28 0.99 -5.07
C THR A 146 -5.80 -0.44 -4.90
N THR A 147 -6.58 -1.42 -5.39
CA THR A 147 -6.23 -2.85 -5.27
C THR A 147 -5.06 -3.31 -6.14
N ASP A 148 -4.59 -2.48 -7.07
CA ASP A 148 -3.64 -2.89 -8.11
C ASP A 148 -2.27 -3.32 -7.57
N ALA A 149 -1.85 -2.77 -6.43
CA ALA A 149 -0.58 -3.11 -5.80
C ALA A 149 -0.64 -4.38 -4.94
N ALA A 150 -1.84 -4.76 -4.48
CA ALA A 150 -2.07 -5.87 -3.57
C ALA A 150 -2.59 -7.14 -4.26
N ALA A 151 -3.05 -7.03 -5.51
CA ALA A 151 -3.51 -8.14 -6.36
C ALA A 151 -2.34 -8.94 -6.94
#